data_AF-A0A1B8QGC6-F1
#
_entry.id   AF-A0A1B8QGC6-F1
#
_cell.length_a   1.000
_cell.length_b   1.000
_cell.length_c   1.000
_cell.angle_alpha   90.00
_cell.angle_beta   90.00
_cell.angle_gamma   90.00
#
_symmetry.space_group_name_H-M   'P 1'
#
loop_
_entity.id
_entity.type
_entity.pdbx_description
1 polymer ?
#
loop_
_entity_poly.entity_id
_entity_poly.type
_entity_poly.pdbx_seq_one_letter_code
_entity_poly.pdbx_strand_id
1 'polypeptide(L)'
;MRKSYPSDISRKQFEHILPILESARKKTKPRTVDLYDVFCGLLYVLRTGCQWRQLPHDFPKWRTVHSYFQKWSELDDNGNSILDQALKKISQKSAKEGQT
;
A
#
# COMPACT_ATOMS: atom_id res chain seq x y z
N MET A 1 -0.82 -12.43 -15.83
CA MET A 1 -0.06 -12.44 -14.56
C MET A 1 0.84 -11.21 -14.59
N ARG A 2 0.71 -10.28 -13.63
CA ARG A 2 1.48 -9.01 -13.67
C ARG A 2 2.97 -9.28 -13.45
N LYS A 3 3.84 -8.53 -14.12
CA LYS A 3 5.27 -8.56 -13.83
C LYS A 3 5.53 -7.94 -12.46
N SER A 4 6.43 -8.54 -11.68
CA SER A 4 6.83 -7.98 -10.40
C SER A 4 7.71 -6.76 -10.63
N TYR A 5 7.44 -5.68 -9.91
CA TYR A 5 8.31 -4.51 -9.87
C TYR A 5 9.30 -4.62 -8.70
N PRO A 6 10.49 -4.02 -8.78
CA PRO A 6 11.42 -3.93 -7.64
C PRO A 6 10.85 -3.21 -6.41
N SER A 7 9.79 -2.42 -6.60
CA SER A 7 9.04 -1.75 -5.53
C SER A 7 8.01 -2.65 -4.83
N ASP A 8 7.74 -3.83 -5.37
CA ASP A 8 6.71 -4.72 -4.85
C ASP A 8 7.19 -5.42 -3.58
N ILE A 9 6.25 -5.63 -2.66
CA ILE A 9 6.46 -6.47 -1.48
C ILE A 9 5.86 -7.86 -1.71
N SER A 10 6.37 -8.84 -0.98
CA SER A 10 5.80 -10.19 -1.03
C SER A 10 4.37 -10.21 -0.50
N ARG A 11 3.53 -11.12 -1.01
CA ARG A 11 2.16 -11.30 -0.50
C ARG A 11 2.15 -11.64 0.99
N LYS A 12 3.13 -12.42 1.48
CA LYS A 12 3.30 -12.74 2.90
C LYS A 12 3.54 -11.48 3.74
N GLN A 13 4.43 -10.59 3.31
CA GLN A 13 4.64 -9.31 4.01
C GLN A 13 3.38 -8.46 3.97
N PHE A 14 2.66 -8.45 2.84
CA PHE A 14 1.41 -7.72 2.70
C PHE A 14 0.31 -8.21 3.65
N GLU A 15 0.16 -9.52 3.87
CA GLU A 15 -0.83 -10.08 4.81
C GLU A 15 -0.69 -9.53 6.23
N HIS A 16 0.51 -9.14 6.65
CA HIS A 16 0.75 -8.57 7.98
C HIS A 16 0.29 -7.12 8.10
N ILE A 17 0.29 -6.37 6.99
CA ILE A 17 -0.16 -4.97 6.97
C ILE A 17 -1.62 -4.82 6.54
N LEU A 18 -2.19 -5.85 5.90
CA LEU A 18 -3.58 -5.86 5.46
C LEU A 18 -4.56 -5.44 6.58
N PRO A 19 -4.46 -5.94 7.83
CA PRO A 19 -5.36 -5.53 8.91
C PRO A 19 -5.29 -4.03 9.23
N ILE A 20 -4.09 -3.45 9.12
CA ILE A 20 -3.85 -2.01 9.34
C ILE A 20 -4.52 -1.20 8.22
N LEU A 21 -4.39 -1.65 6.97
CA LEU A 21 -5.01 -0.97 5.82
C LEU A 21 -6.54 -1.08 5.81
N GLU A 22 -7.09 -2.16 6.39
CA GLU A 22 -8.52 -2.39 6.48
C GLU A 22 -9.20 -1.57 7.59
N SER A 23 -8.50 -1.26 8.68
CA SER A 23 -9.04 -0.44 9.78
C SER A 23 -9.41 0.97 9.33
N ALA A 24 -8.74 1.49 8.30
CA ALA A 24 -8.98 2.82 7.72
C ALA A 24 -10.39 3.03 7.18
N ARG A 25 -11.14 1.96 6.89
CA ARG A 25 -12.38 2.05 6.11
C ARG A 25 -13.61 1.71 6.94
N LYS A 26 -14.54 2.67 7.04
CA LYS A 26 -15.95 2.39 7.39
C LYS A 26 -16.59 1.51 6.30
N LYS A 27 -16.97 0.28 6.63
CA LYS A 27 -17.50 -0.73 5.67
C LYS A 27 -18.90 -0.33 5.17
N THR A 28 -18.96 0.48 4.12
CA THR A 28 -20.23 0.91 3.49
C THR A 28 -20.54 0.24 2.16
N LYS A 29 -19.57 -0.40 1.50
CA LYS A 29 -19.75 -1.12 0.23
C LYS A 29 -18.76 -2.28 0.10
N PRO A 30 -19.10 -3.44 -0.52
CA PRO A 30 -18.10 -4.46 -0.84
C PRO A 30 -16.96 -3.89 -1.70
N ARG A 31 -15.74 -4.38 -1.47
CA ARG A 31 -14.54 -3.93 -2.19
C ARG A 31 -14.42 -4.72 -3.49
N THR A 32 -14.24 -4.01 -4.61
CA THR A 32 -14.11 -4.60 -5.95
C THR A 32 -12.67 -4.63 -6.46
N VAL A 33 -11.71 -4.14 -5.68
CA VAL A 33 -10.30 -3.94 -6.08
C VAL A 33 -9.40 -4.70 -5.12
N ASP A 34 -8.39 -5.41 -5.65
CA ASP A 34 -7.36 -6.05 -4.82
C ASP A 34 -6.53 -4.99 -4.10
N LEU A 35 -6.52 -5.04 -2.76
CA LEU A 35 -5.73 -4.11 -1.94
C LEU A 35 -4.23 -4.31 -2.15
N TYR A 36 -3.79 -5.53 -2.47
CA TYR A 36 -2.38 -5.80 -2.72
C TYR A 36 -1.89 -5.02 -3.93
N ASP A 37 -2.63 -5.06 -5.04
CA ASP A 37 -2.25 -4.35 -6.25
C ASP A 37 -2.36 -2.82 -6.09
N VAL A 38 -3.33 -2.34 -5.31
CA VAL A 38 -3.40 -0.91 -4.94
C VAL A 38 -2.18 -0.49 -4.13
N PHE A 39 -1.79 -1.27 -3.13
CA PHE A 39 -0.65 -0.96 -2.27
C PHE A 39 0.67 -1.05 -3.04
N CYS A 40 0.85 -2.05 -3.91
CA CYS A 40 2.03 -2.15 -4.78
C CYS A 40 2.11 -0.97 -5.76
N GLY A 41 0.99 -0.55 -6.34
CA GLY A 41 0.94 0.65 -7.20
C GLY A 41 1.27 1.93 -6.42
N LEU A 42 0.85 2.02 -5.16
CA LEU A 42 1.24 3.12 -4.28
C LEU A 42 2.75 3.10 -3.98
N LEU A 43 3.30 1.95 -3.61
CA LEU A 43 4.74 1.78 -3.37
C LEU A 43 5.57 2.14 -4.60
N TYR A 44 5.10 1.78 -5.79
CA TYR A 44 5.74 2.14 -7.05
C TYR A 44 5.87 3.66 -7.18
N VAL A 45 4.78 4.41 -6.95
CA VAL A 45 4.79 5.88 -7.00
C VAL A 45 5.71 6.46 -5.93
N LEU A 46 5.63 5.96 -4.69
CA LEU A 46 6.46 6.44 -3.58
C LEU A 46 7.96 6.17 -3.80
N ARG A 47 8.31 5.04 -4.41
CA ARG A 47 9.71 4.64 -4.62
C ARG A 47 10.34 5.33 -5.81
N THR A 48 9.57 5.54 -6.87
CA THR A 48 10.06 6.15 -8.13
C THR A 48 9.87 7.66 -8.18
N GLY A 49 8.94 8.21 -7.40
CA GLY A 49 8.55 9.62 -7.47
C GLY A 49 7.80 9.98 -8.76
N CYS A 50 7.30 9.00 -9.52
CA CYS A 50 6.62 9.27 -10.79
C CYS A 50 5.28 10.00 -10.59
N GLN A 51 4.85 10.75 -11.60
CA GLN A 51 3.53 11.38 -11.60
C GLN A 51 2.42 10.31 -11.57
N TRP A 52 1.32 10.55 -10.85
CA TRP A 52 0.21 9.59 -10.73
C TRP A 52 -0.33 9.10 -12.08
N ARG A 53 -0.38 9.96 -13.09
CA ARG A 53 -0.86 9.61 -14.45
C ARG A 53 0.12 8.71 -15.23
N GLN A 54 1.35 8.58 -14.76
CA GLN A 54 2.39 7.71 -15.32
C GLN A 54 2.45 6.34 -14.63
N LEU A 55 1.53 6.07 -13.69
CA LEU A 55 1.42 4.74 -13.09
C LEU A 55 1.18 3.69 -14.19
N PRO A 56 1.96 2.59 -14.24
CA PRO A 56 1.78 1.55 -15.23
C PRO A 56 0.35 0.98 -15.26
N HIS A 57 -0.11 0.62 -16.46
CA HIS A 57 -1.45 0.08 -16.69
C HIS A 57 -1.69 -1.30 -16.07
N ASP A 58 -0.63 -1.98 -15.63
CA ASP A 58 -0.70 -3.26 -14.90
C ASP A 58 -1.26 -3.09 -13.48
N PHE A 59 -1.26 -1.87 -12.94
CA PHE A 59 -1.86 -1.53 -11.65
C PHE A 59 -3.32 -1.07 -11.79
N PRO A 60 -4.10 -1.09 -10.69
CA PRO A 60 -5.40 -0.46 -10.65
C PRO A 60 -5.31 1.00 -11.11
N LYS A 61 -6.39 1.52 -11.70
CA LYS A 61 -6.44 2.89 -12.23
C LYS A 61 -5.85 3.88 -11.22
N TRP A 62 -4.96 4.77 -11.66
CA TRP A 62 -4.25 5.71 -10.79
C TRP A 62 -5.17 6.48 -9.84
N ARG A 63 -6.39 6.82 -10.27
CA ARG A 63 -7.41 7.50 -9.44
C ARG A 63 -7.81 6.67 -8.23
N THR A 64 -7.94 5.36 -8.41
CA THR A 64 -8.20 4.41 -7.34
C THR A 64 -7.02 4.43 -6.37
N VAL A 65 -5.79 4.23 -6.86
CA VAL A 65 -4.59 4.22 -6.02
C VAL A 65 -4.44 5.52 -5.23
N HIS A 66 -4.62 6.67 -5.89
CA HIS A 66 -4.60 7.98 -5.25
C HIS A 66 -5.68 8.14 -4.18
N SER A 67 -6.91 7.69 -4.45
CA SER A 67 -7.98 7.74 -3.44
C SER A 67 -7.67 6.90 -2.20
N TYR A 68 -6.99 5.76 -2.36
CA TYR A 68 -6.51 4.96 -1.24
C TYR A 68 -5.37 5.63 -0.49
N PHE A 69 -4.40 6.21 -1.22
CA PHE A 69 -3.33 7.01 -0.62
C PHE A 69 -3.91 8.11 0.28
N GLN A 70 -4.83 8.93 -0.23
CA GLN A 70 -5.44 10.00 0.56
C GLN A 70 -6.11 9.50 1.84
N LYS A 71 -6.79 8.35 1.78
CA LYS A 71 -7.44 7.74 2.97
C LYS A 71 -6.45 7.19 3.97
N TRP A 72 -5.35 6.59 3.49
CA TRP A 72 -4.34 6.02 4.38
C TRP A 72 -3.38 7.05 4.96
N SER A 73 -3.22 8.19 4.28
CA SER A 73 -2.41 9.33 4.72
C SER A 73 -3.17 10.29 5.63
N GLU A 74 -4.46 10.08 5.86
CA GLU A 74 -5.21 10.85 6.85
C GLU A 74 -4.61 10.60 8.25
N LEU A 75 -4.38 11.69 8.99
CA LEU A 75 -3.82 11.64 10.33
C LEU A 75 -4.92 11.30 11.33
N ASP A 76 -4.61 10.41 12.27
CA ASP A 76 -5.43 10.20 13.45
C ASP A 76 -5.25 11.31 14.48
N ASP A 77 -6.04 11.27 15.57
CA ASP A 77 -5.96 12.22 16.69
C ASP A 77 -4.56 12.24 17.36
N ASN A 78 -3.75 11.20 17.13
CA ASN A 78 -2.39 11.06 17.66
C ASN A 78 -1.32 11.52 16.66
N GLY A 79 -1.71 12.08 15.51
CA GLY A 79 -0.80 12.56 14.47
C GLY A 79 -0.09 11.46 13.68
N ASN A 80 -0.58 10.22 13.73
CA ASN A 80 -0.04 9.11 12.93
C ASN A 80 -0.96 8.78 11.76
N SER A 81 -0.38 8.56 10.58
CA SER A 81 -1.14 8.02 9.45
C SER A 81 -1.11 6.49 9.45
N ILE A 82 -2.19 5.88 8.93
CA ILE A 82 -2.27 4.43 8.74
C ILE A 82 -1.20 3.96 7.76
N LEU A 83 -0.89 4.78 6.75
CA LEU A 83 0.18 4.54 5.81
C LEU A 83 1.55 4.47 6.51
N ASP A 84 1.85 5.41 7.40
CA ASP A 84 3.10 5.41 8.15
C ASP A 84 3.22 4.17 9.05
N GLN A 85 2.12 3.76 9.69
CA GLN A 85 2.10 2.54 10.50
C GLN A 85 2.38 1.29 9.64
N ALA A 86 1.76 1.19 8.47
CA ALA A 86 1.99 0.09 7.53
C ALA A 86 3.43 0.07 7.02
N LEU A 87 3.99 1.22 6.62
CA LEU A 87 5.38 1.33 6.15
C LEU A 87 6.39 1.01 7.25
N LYS A 88 6.17 1.51 8.48
CA LYS A 88 6.99 1.15 9.66
C LYS A 88 6.96 -0.35 9.90
N LYS A 89 5.78 -0.99 9.80
CA LYS A 89 5.63 -2.44 10.00
C LYS A 89 6.41 -3.26 8.98
N ILE A 90 6.43 -2.84 7.71
CA ILE A 90 7.24 -3.47 6.65
C ILE A 90 8.73 -3.35 7.00
N SER A 91 9.20 -2.15 7.34
CA SER A 91 10.62 -1.89 7.66
C SER A 91 11.13 -2.73 8.83
N GLN A 92 10.32 -2.85 9.90
CA GLN A 92 10.66 -3.66 11.08
C GLN A 92 10.77 -5.17 10.78
N LYS A 93 10.09 -5.65 9.74
CA LYS A 93 10.12 -7.05 9.32
C LYS A 93 11.25 -7.35 8.33
N SER A 94 11.57 -6.42 7.42
CA SER A 94 12.75 -6.59 6.54
C SER A 94 14.05 -6.74 7.34
N ALA A 95 14.15 -6.09 8.51
CA ALA A 95 15.30 -6.25 9.40
C ALA A 95 15.39 -7.64 10.07
N LYS A 96 14.29 -8.39 10.14
CA LYS A 96 14.22 -9.72 10.78
C LYS A 96 14.40 -10.88 9.81
N GLU A 97 14.15 -10.67 8.51
CA GLU A 97 14.24 -11.71 7.48
C GLU A 97 15.65 -11.84 6.86
N GLY A 98 16.56 -10.88 7.10
CA GLY A 98 17.96 -10.92 6.62
C GLY A 98 18.96 -11.63 7.55
N GLN A 99 18.49 -12.35 8.57
CA GLN A 99 19.34 -13.00 9.60
C GLN A 99 19.22 -14.54 9.59
N THR A 100 18.78 -15.17 8.49
CA THR A 100 18.73 -16.65 8.37
C THR A 100 19.54 -17.12 7.18
#